data_AF-A0A3D2M5P4-F1
#
_entry.id   AF-A0A3D2M5P4-F1
#
_cell.length_a   1.000
_cell.length_b   1.000
_cell.length_c   1.000
_cell.angle_alpha   90.00
_cell.angle_beta   90.00
_cell.angle_gamma   90.00
#
_symmetry.space_group_name_H-M   'P 1'
#
loop_
_entity.id
_entity.type
_entity.pdbx_description
1 polymer ?
#
loop_
_entity_poly.entity_id
_entity_poly.type
_entity_poly.pdbx_seq_one_letter_code
_entity_poly.pdbx_strand_id
1 'polypeptide(L)' 'PLADRLVKKGVTALVPRGREFDERNMGDRLAVRNLFTDLREQGQVGGGQAAYGERDRQAFANALDRLLTQLMRTR' A
#
# COMPACT_ATOMS: atom_id res chain seq x y z
N PRO A 1 -2.62 -12.36 -2.37
CA PRO A 1 -2.82 -10.93 -2.73
C PRO A 1 -1.74 -10.43 -3.71
N LEU A 2 -2.08 -9.52 -4.62
CA LEU A 2 -1.18 -9.08 -5.70
C LEU A 2 0.13 -8.44 -5.20
N ALA A 3 0.04 -7.45 -4.30
CA ALA A 3 1.21 -6.73 -3.79
C ALA A 3 2.24 -7.65 -3.10
N ASP A 4 1.79 -8.62 -2.31
CA ASP A 4 2.67 -9.61 -1.67
C ASP A 4 3.47 -10.43 -2.70
N ARG A 5 2.81 -10.86 -3.79
CA ARG A 5 3.48 -11.59 -4.87
C ARG A 5 4.45 -10.72 -5.67
N LEU A 6 4.20 -9.42 -5.77
CA LEU A 6 5.08 -8.47 -6.45
C LEU A 6 6.33 -8.18 -5.61
N VAL A 7 6.15 -7.89 -4.32
CA VAL A 7 7.25 -7.64 -3.38
C VAL A 7 8.21 -8.84 -3.34
N LYS A 8 7.69 -10.07 -3.24
CA LYS A 8 8.49 -11.32 -3.28
C LYS A 8 9.26 -11.53 -4.60
N LYS A 9 8.89 -10.83 -5.67
CA LYS A 9 9.60 -10.83 -6.96
C LYS A 9 10.56 -9.65 -7.11
N GLY A 10 10.83 -8.90 -6.02
CA GLY A 10 11.66 -7.70 -6.05
C GLY A 10 10.99 -6.50 -6.74
N VAL A 11 9.67 -6.56 -6.96
CA VAL A 11 8.93 -5.46 -7.58
C VAL A 11 8.45 -4.50 -6.50
N THR A 12 8.86 -3.24 -6.59
CA THR A 12 8.35 -2.16 -5.74
C THR A 12 6.85 -1.96 -5.97
N ALA A 13 6.08 -1.91 -4.88
CA ALA A 13 4.64 -1.64 -4.95
C ALA A 13 4.29 -0.40 -4.10
N LEU A 14 3.48 0.49 -4.68
CA LEU A 14 3.04 1.74 -4.06
C LEU A 14 1.52 1.73 -3.90
N VAL A 15 0.99 2.10 -2.73
CA VAL A 15 -0.45 2.29 -2.56
C VAL A 15 -0.90 3.68 -2.99
N PRO A 16 -2.19 3.87 -3.37
CA PRO A 16 -2.73 5.17 -3.78
C PRO A 16 -2.62 6.29 -2.73
N ARG A 17 -2.29 5.99 -1.47
CA ARG A 17 -2.02 6.98 -0.41
C ARG A 17 -0.53 7.26 -0.19
N GLY A 18 0.32 6.96 -1.18
CA GLY A 18 1.75 7.27 -1.13
C GLY A 18 2.57 6.43 -0.14
N ARG A 19 2.07 5.26 0.27
CA ARG A 19 2.86 4.35 1.11
C ARG A 19 3.42 3.21 0.28
N GLU A 20 4.68 2.89 0.51
CA GLU A 20 5.36 1.79 -0.18
C GLU A 20 5.08 0.47 0.53
N PHE A 21 5.17 -0.61 -0.23
CA PHE A 21 5.27 -1.98 0.29
C PHE A 21 6.68 -2.50 0.05
N ASP A 22 7.22 -3.11 1.09
CA ASP A 22 8.49 -3.83 1.06
C ASP A 22 8.31 -5.15 1.83
N GLU A 23 9.34 -6.01 1.78
CA GLU A 23 9.30 -7.31 2.45
C GLU A 23 9.11 -7.20 3.97
N ARG A 24 9.52 -6.06 4.56
CA ARG A 24 9.49 -5.83 6.01
C ARG A 24 8.09 -5.46 6.49
N ASN A 25 7.30 -4.78 5.65
CA ASN A 25 6.00 -4.22 6.04
C ASN A 25 4.79 -4.89 5.39
N MET A 26 4.99 -5.68 4.33
CA MET A 26 3.90 -6.26 3.55
C MET A 26 3.08 -7.28 4.35
N GLY A 27 3.73 -8.11 5.17
CA GLY A 27 3.08 -9.13 5.99
C GLY A 27 2.09 -8.51 6.98
N ASP A 28 2.55 -7.57 7.79
CA ASP A 28 1.72 -6.89 8.80
C ASP A 28 0.55 -6.15 8.17
N ARG A 29 0.79 -5.40 7.09
CA ARG A 29 -0.27 -4.69 6.37
C ARG A 29 -1.31 -5.64 5.79
N LEU A 30 -0.88 -6.79 5.31
CA LEU A 30 -1.80 -7.80 4.79
C LEU A 30 -2.65 -8.41 5.92
N ALA A 31 -2.03 -8.75 7.06
CA ALA A 31 -2.72 -9.30 8.22
C ALA A 31 -3.79 -8.33 8.73
N VAL A 32 -3.44 -7.06 8.92
CA VAL A 32 -4.39 -6.01 9.34
C VAL A 32 -5.53 -5.86 8.33
N ARG A 33 -5.23 -5.85 7.04
CA ARG A 33 -6.25 -5.75 6.00
C ARG A 33 -7.21 -6.92 6.05
N ASN A 34 -6.70 -8.15 6.17
CA ASN A 34 -7.52 -9.35 6.24
C ASN A 34 -8.40 -9.34 7.50
N LEU A 35 -7.84 -8.99 8.66
CA LEU A 35 -8.60 -8.84 9.90
C LEU A 35 -9.77 -7.84 9.75
N PHE A 36 -9.53 -6.65 9.18
CA PHE A 36 -10.60 -5.68 8.95
C PHE A 36 -11.60 -6.10 7.87
N THR A 37 -11.22 -6.99 6.95
CA THR A 37 -12.17 -7.62 6.04
C THR A 37 -13.08 -8.58 6.80
N ASP A 38 -12.51 -9.49 7.60
CA ASP A 38 -13.26 -10.48 8.38
C ASP A 38 -14.23 -9.80 9.36
N LEU A 39 -13.78 -8.74 10.05
CA LEU A 39 -14.63 -7.96 10.96
C LEU A 39 -15.77 -7.22 10.23
N ARG A 40 -15.56 -6.82 8.98
CA ARG A 40 -16.60 -6.20 8.15
C ARG A 40 -17.62 -7.25 7.69
N GLU A 41 -17.17 -8.43 7.31
CA GLU A 41 -18.03 -9.56 6.93
C GLU A 41 -18.89 -10.03 8.10
N GLN A 42 -18.39 -9.96 9.33
CA GLN A 42 -19.13 -10.26 10.56
C GLN A 42 -20.05 -9.11 11.03
N GLY A 43 -20.08 -7.98 10.33
CA GLY A 43 -20.85 -6.79 10.72
C GLY A 43 -20.35 -6.08 11.99
N GLN A 44 -19.19 -6.47 12.52
CA GLN A 44 -18.59 -5.90 13.74
C GLN A 44 -17.92 -4.55 13.48
N VAL A 45 -17.43 -4.33 12.25
CA VAL A 45 -16.84 -3.07 11.83
C VAL A 45 -17.55 -2.56 10.57
N GLY A 46 -18.21 -1.41 10.71
CA GLY A 46 -18.80 -0.67 9.60
C GLY A 46 -17.85 0.36 9.00
N GLY A 47 -18.11 0.74 7.75
CA GLY A 47 -17.35 1.79 7.06
C GLY A 47 -16.13 1.29 6.29
N GLY A 48 -15.75 2.10 5.29
CA GLY A 48 -14.57 1.89 4.46
C GLY A 48 -13.44 2.83 4.84
N GLN A 49 -12.33 2.72 4.11
CA GLN A 49 -11.36 3.80 4.12
C GLN A 49 -12.04 5.11 3.68
N ALA A 50 -11.62 6.23 4.27
CA ALA A 50 -12.09 7.56 3.85
C ALA A 50 -11.94 7.74 2.33
N ALA A 51 -12.75 8.63 1.75
CA ALA A 51 -12.55 9.04 0.37
C ALA A 51 -11.13 9.60 0.15
N TYR A 52 -10.62 9.48 -1.07
CA TYR A 52 -9.35 10.09 -1.43
C TYR A 52 -9.46 11.61 -1.41
N GLY A 53 -8.43 12.27 -0.91
CA GLY A 53 -8.33 13.72 -0.88
C GLY A 53 -7.06 14.25 -1.56
N GLU A 54 -6.93 15.57 -1.61
CA GLU A 54 -5.78 16.24 -2.21
C GLU A 54 -4.46 15.81 -1.56
N ARG A 55 -4.47 15.61 -0.24
CA ARG A 55 -3.31 15.14 0.52
C ARG A 55 -2.86 13.75 0.09
N ASP A 56 -3.79 12.84 -0.22
CA ASP A 56 -3.46 11.49 -0.70
C ASP A 56 -2.83 11.57 -2.09
N ARG A 57 -3.33 12.45 -2.96
CA ARG A 57 -2.78 12.70 -4.30
C ARG A 57 -1.35 13.23 -4.23
N GLN A 58 -1.11 14.22 -3.38
CA GLN A 58 0.23 14.78 -3.16
C GLN A 58 1.18 13.72 -2.59
N ALA A 59 0.74 12.95 -1.59
CA ALA A 59 1.54 11.89 -0.98
C ALA A 59 1.91 10.82 -2.02
N PHE A 60 0.97 10.43 -2.88
CA PHE A 60 1.21 9.50 -3.96
C PHE A 60 2.23 10.03 -4.97
N ALA A 61 2.05 11.26 -5.46
CA ALA A 61 2.96 11.87 -6.42
C ALA A 61 4.39 11.96 -5.87
N ASN A 62 4.55 12.43 -4.62
CA ASN A 62 5.85 12.53 -3.96
C ASN A 62 6.53 11.17 -3.79
N ALA A 63 5.77 10.14 -3.38
CA ALA A 63 6.31 8.80 -3.21
C ALA A 63 6.70 8.17 -4.56
N LEU A 64 5.88 8.36 -5.59
CA LEU A 64 6.16 7.87 -6.93
C LEU A 64 7.44 8.51 -7.50
N ASP A 65 7.58 9.83 -7.39
CA ASP A 65 8.77 10.56 -7.86
C ASP A 65 10.06 10.07 -7.17
N ARG A 66 10.01 9.90 -5.84
CA ARG A 66 11.12 9.34 -5.07
C ARG A 66 11.50 7.94 -5.54
N LEU A 67 10.52 7.07 -5.75
CA LEU A 67 10.74 5.70 -6.21
C LEU A 67 11.37 5.68 -7.61
N LEU A 68 10.85 6.47 -8.54
CA LEU A 68 11.38 6.54 -9.89
C LEU A 68 12.82 7.04 -9.89
N THR A 69 13.10 8.12 -9.16
CA THR A 69 14.46 8.67 -9.02
C THR A 69 15.44 7.64 -8.46
N GLN A 70 15.03 6.89 -7.44
CA GLN A 70 15.86 5.83 -6.85
C GLN A 70 16.11 4.69 -7.84
N LEU A 71 15.08 4.23 -8.54
CA LEU A 71 15.19 3.15 -9.54
C LEU A 71 16.05 3.57 -10.73
N MET A 72 15.99 4.83 -11.14
CA MET A 72 16.82 5.37 -12.22
C MET A 72 18.29 5.49 -11.83
N ARG A 73 18.62 5.76 -10.55
CA ARG A 73 20.00 5.81 -10.05
C ARG A 73 20.64 4.45 -9.81
N THR A 74 19.83 3.42 -9.59
CA THR A 74 20.30 2.07 -9.25
C THR A 74 20.59 1.23 -10.51
N ARG A 75 20.41 1.82 -11.70
CA ARG A 75 20.65 1.22 -13.01
C ARG A 75 21.91 1.81 -13.63
#